data_AF-A0A0M4SN32-F1
#
_entry.id   AF-A0A0M4SN32-F1
#
_cell.length_a   1.000
_cell.length_b   1.000
_cell.length_c   1.000
_cell.angle_alpha   90.00
_cell.angle_beta   90.00
_cell.angle_gamma   90.00
#
_symmetry.space_group_name_H-M   'P 1'
#
loop_
_entity.id
_entity.type
_entity.pdbx_description
1 polymer ?
#
loop_
_entity_poly.entity_id
_entity_poly.type
_entity_poly.pdbx_seq_one_letter_code
_entity_poly.pdbx_strand_id
1 'polypeptide(L)'
;MKVERLLSQKPTSEEVRELEKLKTMIEQYVQDGEITHQEIQNFYYTMFAHGKPSADQIYRSLELYRNIVGEKLNKLEVWYEPPTN
;
A
#
# COMPACT_ATOMS: atom_id res chain seq x y z
N MET A 1 21.84 -9.26 -4.97
CA MET A 1 21.58 -8.13 -5.89
C MET A 1 21.23 -6.94 -5.01
N LYS A 2 22.11 -5.94 -4.91
CA LYS A 2 21.81 -4.74 -4.09
C LYS A 2 20.79 -3.91 -4.88
N VAL A 3 19.57 -3.81 -4.38
CA VAL A 3 18.51 -2.96 -4.93
C VAL A 3 18.83 -1.52 -4.55
N GLU A 4 19.92 -0.97 -5.10
CA GLU A 4 20.38 0.41 -4.83
C GLU A 4 19.87 1.42 -5.87
N ARG A 5 18.84 1.07 -6.64
CA ARG A 5 18.24 1.96 -7.64
C ARG A 5 16.73 1.92 -7.51
N LEU A 6 16.11 3.09 -7.71
CA LEU A 6 14.67 3.38 -7.88
C LEU A 6 14.01 4.18 -6.75
N LEU A 7 14.72 5.16 -6.16
CA LEU A 7 14.08 6.34 -5.56
C LEU A 7 14.77 7.63 -6.04
N SER A 8 15.27 7.63 -7.28
CA SER A 8 16.08 8.74 -7.80
C SER A 8 15.25 9.92 -8.29
N GLN A 9 13.95 9.74 -8.53
CA GLN A 9 13.04 10.82 -8.90
C GLN A 9 12.15 11.20 -7.74
N LYS A 10 11.96 12.51 -7.54
CA LYS A 10 10.88 12.99 -6.68
C LYS A 10 9.54 12.63 -7.34
N PRO A 11 8.55 12.19 -6.56
CA PRO A 11 7.23 11.92 -7.09
C PRO A 11 6.66 13.24 -7.64
N THR A 12 6.01 13.13 -8.79
CA THR A 12 5.20 14.18 -9.38
C THR A 12 4.02 14.52 -8.48
N SER A 13 3.39 15.68 -8.69
CA SER A 13 2.23 16.09 -7.90
C SER A 13 1.06 15.10 -7.99
N GLU A 14 0.90 14.43 -9.13
CA GLU A 14 -0.11 13.39 -9.32
C GLU A 14 0.23 12.14 -8.49
N GLU A 15 1.48 11.68 -8.54
CA GLU A 15 1.95 10.55 -7.73
C GLU A 15 1.82 10.80 -6.23
N VAL A 16 2.11 12.02 -5.77
CA VAL A 16 1.91 12.40 -4.36
C VAL A 16 0.43 12.26 -3.99
N ARG A 17 -0.48 12.75 -4.83
CA ARG A 17 -1.91 12.66 -4.58
C ARG A 17 -2.41 11.22 -4.54
N GLU A 18 -1.90 10.36 -5.44
CA GLU A 18 -2.23 8.93 -5.44
C GLU A 18 -1.70 8.22 -4.19
N LEU A 19 -0.48 8.55 -3.76
CA LEU A 19 0.09 8.02 -2.51
C LEU A 19 -0.71 8.47 -1.28
N GLU A 20 -1.22 9.71 -1.24
CA GLU A 20 -2.08 10.18 -0.15
C GLU A 20 -3.44 9.46 -0.12
N LYS A 21 -4.02 9.16 -1.29
CA LYS A 21 -5.24 8.35 -1.38
C LYS A 21 -4.99 6.93 -0.87
N LEU A 22 -3.92 6.29 -1.33
CA LEU A 22 -3.53 4.95 -0.87
C LEU A 22 -3.26 4.95 0.63
N LYS A 23 -2.59 5.98 1.17
CA LYS A 23 -2.35 6.13 2.61
C LYS A 23 -3.66 6.12 3.38
N THR A 24 -4.60 6.99 2.99
CA THR A 24 -5.90 7.12 3.65
C THR A 24 -6.66 5.80 3.62
N MET A 25 -6.64 5.13 2.47
CA MET A 25 -7.28 3.82 2.30
C MET A 25 -6.69 2.75 3.22
N ILE A 26 -5.36 2.65 3.30
CA ILE A 26 -4.68 1.68 4.17
C ILE A 26 -4.94 1.99 5.64
N GLU A 27 -4.95 3.27 6.02
CA GLU A 27 -5.28 3.72 7.37
C GLU A 27 -6.71 3.34 7.76
N GLN A 28 -7.66 3.36 6.81
CA GLN A 28 -9.03 2.87 7.01
C GLN A 28 -9.07 1.35 7.21
N TYR A 29 -8.36 0.58 6.39
CA TYR A 29 -8.35 -0.90 6.47
C TYR A 29 -7.77 -1.45 7.78
N VAL A 30 -6.97 -0.65 8.50
CA VAL A 30 -6.43 -1.09 9.80
C VAL A 30 -7.25 -0.60 10.99
N GLN A 31 -8.34 0.17 10.80
CA GLN A 31 -9.13 0.70 11.92
C GLN A 31 -9.90 -0.39 12.65
N ASP A 32 -10.43 -1.35 11.90
CA ASP A 32 -11.31 -2.39 12.44
C ASP A 32 -10.53 -3.60 12.97
N GLY A 33 -9.19 -3.56 12.89
CA GLY A 33 -8.30 -4.61 13.39
C GLY A 33 -8.21 -5.85 12.50
N GLU A 34 -8.85 -5.83 11.33
CA GLU A 34 -8.82 -6.92 10.37
C GLU A 34 -8.61 -6.37 8.97
N ILE A 35 -7.66 -6.94 8.23
CA ILE A 35 -7.48 -6.68 6.80
C ILE A 35 -8.06 -7.88 6.04
N THR A 36 -9.14 -7.62 5.31
CA THR A 36 -9.83 -8.61 4.49
C THR A 36 -9.10 -8.85 3.16
N HIS A 37 -9.39 -9.98 2.51
CA HIS A 37 -8.89 -10.25 1.17
C HIS A 37 -9.36 -9.19 0.15
N GLN A 38 -10.60 -8.70 0.28
CA GLN A 38 -11.17 -7.69 -0.61
C GLN A 38 -10.42 -6.35 -0.50
N GLU A 39 -10.01 -5.95 0.70
CA GLU A 39 -9.23 -4.72 0.92
C GLU A 39 -7.84 -4.80 0.29
N ILE A 40 -7.19 -5.97 0.34
CA ILE A 40 -5.93 -6.20 -0.37
C ILE A 40 -6.13 -6.09 -1.89
N GLN A 41 -7.19 -6.70 -2.43
CA GLN A 41 -7.50 -6.60 -3.85
C GLN A 41 -7.78 -5.14 -4.27
N ASN A 42 -8.53 -4.40 -3.45
CA ASN A 42 -8.82 -2.99 -3.67
C ASN A 42 -7.55 -2.14 -3.66
N PHE A 43 -6.62 -2.38 -2.72
CA PHE A 43 -5.32 -1.70 -2.69
C PHE A 43 -4.56 -1.89 -4.01
N TYR A 44 -4.45 -3.12 -4.50
CA TYR A 44 -3.79 -3.38 -5.79
C TYR A 44 -4.55 -2.72 -6.94
N TYR A 45 -5.88 -2.83 -6.97
CA TYR A 45 -6.70 -2.22 -8.00
C TYR A 45 -6.48 -0.69 -8.05
N THR A 46 -6.50 -0.01 -6.91
CA THR A 46 -6.25 1.43 -6.80
C THR A 46 -4.84 1.79 -7.27
N MET A 47 -3.82 0.99 -6.91
CA MET A 47 -2.46 1.19 -7.37
C MET A 47 -2.31 1.12 -8.91
N PHE A 48 -3.15 0.33 -9.58
CA PHE A 48 -3.14 0.16 -11.04
C PHE A 48 -4.26 0.93 -11.78
N ALA A 49 -5.06 1.75 -11.08
CA ALA A 49 -6.26 2.38 -11.64
C ALA A 49 -5.95 3.42 -12.75
N HIS A 50 -4.81 4.10 -12.64
CA HIS A 50 -4.41 5.17 -13.58
C HIS A 50 -3.50 4.67 -14.71
N GLY A 51 -3.55 3.37 -15.00
CA GLY A 51 -2.74 2.72 -16.04
C GLY A 51 -1.58 1.93 -15.43
N LYS A 52 -0.47 1.81 -16.15
CA LYS A 52 0.69 1.07 -15.68
C LYS A 52 1.58 2.00 -14.83
N PRO A 53 1.59 1.87 -13.49
CA PRO A 53 2.43 2.69 -12.63
C PRO A 53 3.91 2.41 -12.92
N SER A 54 4.74 3.41 -12.66
CA SER A 54 6.20 3.25 -12.73
C SER A 54 6.68 2.28 -11.64
N ALA A 55 7.86 1.70 -11.81
CA ALA A 55 8.44 0.84 -10.77
C ALA A 55 8.65 1.59 -9.45
N ASP A 56 8.94 2.90 -9.51
CA ASP A 56 9.12 3.78 -8.36
C ASP A 56 7.78 3.99 -7.61
N GLN A 57 6.69 4.21 -8.34
CA GLN A 57 5.33 4.27 -7.77
C GLN A 57 4.95 2.98 -7.08
N ILE A 58 5.15 1.83 -7.73
CA ILE A 58 4.86 0.51 -7.15
C ILE A 58 5.65 0.34 -5.85
N TYR A 59 6.95 0.65 -5.88
CA TYR A 59 7.79 0.53 -4.70
C TYR A 59 7.29 1.40 -3.54
N ARG A 60 6.97 2.68 -3.79
CA ARG A 60 6.45 3.59 -2.76
C ARG A 60 5.11 3.13 -2.19
N SER A 61 4.19 2.66 -3.03
CA SER A 61 2.89 2.16 -2.60
C SER A 61 3.03 0.91 -1.71
N LEU A 62 3.90 -0.02 -2.09
CA LEU A 62 4.18 -1.22 -1.30
C LEU A 62 4.92 -0.90 0.00
N GLU A 63 5.86 0.04 -0.03
CA GLU A 63 6.57 0.51 1.17
C GLU A 63 5.60 1.19 2.15
N LEU A 64 4.69 2.01 1.64
CA LEU A 64 3.64 2.66 2.43
C LEU A 64 2.74 1.62 3.12
N TYR A 65 2.25 0.63 2.36
CA TYR A 65 1.47 -0.49 2.92
C TYR A 65 2.26 -1.23 3.99
N ARG A 66 3.50 -1.61 3.70
CA ARG A 66 4.38 -2.33 4.63
C ARG A 66 4.60 -1.54 5.92
N ASN A 67 4.77 -0.23 5.84
CA ASN A 67 5.02 0.60 7.02
C ASN A 67 3.78 0.67 7.91
N ILE A 68 2.61 0.99 7.34
CA ILE A 68 1.38 1.15 8.12
C ILE A 68 0.92 -0.20 8.68
N VAL A 69 0.74 -1.19 7.81
CA VAL A 69 0.26 -2.52 8.21
C VAL A 69 1.30 -3.24 9.06
N GLY A 70 2.58 -3.12 8.74
CA GLY A 70 3.66 -3.71 9.53
C GLY A 70 3.74 -3.12 10.93
N GLU A 71 3.56 -1.81 11.10
CA GLU A 71 3.51 -1.20 12.44
C GLU A 71 2.33 -1.75 13.25
N LYS A 72 1.15 -1.87 12.64
CA LYS A 72 -0.06 -2.40 13.27
C LYS A 72 0.06 -3.89 13.61
N LEU A 73 0.64 -4.69 12.71
CA LEU A 73 0.92 -6.11 12.93
C LEU A 73 1.91 -6.31 14.09
N ASN A 74 2.97 -5.50 14.17
CA ASN A 74 3.94 -5.57 15.26
C ASN A 74 3.33 -5.26 16.63
N LYS A 75 2.27 -4.45 16.65
CA LYS A 75 1.49 -4.13 17.85
C LYS A 75 0.35 -5.12 18.13
N LEU A 76 0.17 -6.13 17.28
CA LEU A 76 -0.97 -7.06 17.31
C LEU A 76 -2.33 -6.32 17.25
N GLU A 77 -2.35 -5.15 16.62
CA GLU A 77 -3.56 -4.33 16.45
C GLU A 77 -4.35 -4.71 15.19
N VAL A 78 -3.76 -5.49 14.29
CA VAL A 78 -4.39 -5.94 13.05
C VAL A 78 -4.01 -7.39 12.73
N TRP A 79 -4.89 -8.13 12.07
CA TRP A 79 -4.60 -9.44 11.48
C TRP A 79 -5.14 -9.54 10.05
N TYR A 80 -4.69 -10.56 9.33
CA TYR A 80 -5.18 -10.85 7.98
C TYR A 80 -6.29 -11.90 8.02
N GLU A 81 -7.42 -11.60 7.39
CA GLU A 81 -8.47 -12.59 7.13
C GLU A 81 -8.12 -13.39 5.86
N PRO A 82 -7.83 -14.71 5.97
CA PRO A 82 -7.59 -15.53 4.80
C PRO A 82 -8.87 -15.65 3.96
N PRO A 83 -8.76 -15.73 2.63
CA PRO A 83 -9.92 -15.87 1.76
C PRO A 83 -10.68 -17.15 2.12
N THR A 84 -11.97 -17.02 2.40
CA THR A 84 -12.87 -18.17 2.52
C THR A 84 -13.15 -18.73 1.12
N ASN A 85 -12.77 -19.98 0.92
CA ASN A 85 -13.00 -20.75 -0.32
C ASN A 85 -14.48 -21.08 -0.52
#